data_AF-I1R8K4-F1
#
_entry.id   AF-I1R8K4-F1
#
_cell.length_a   1.000
_cell.length_b   1.000
_cell.length_c   1.000
_cell.angle_alpha   90.00
_cell.angle_beta   90.00
_cell.angle_gamma   90.00
#
_symmetry.space_group_name_H-M   'P 1'
#
loop_
_entity.id
_entity.type
_entity.pdbx_description
1 polymer ?
#
loop_
_entity_poly.entity_id
_entity_poly.type
_entity_poly.pdbx_seq_one_letter_code
_entity_poly.pdbx_strand_id
1 'polypeptide(L)'
;MNEYLAEDRDPVRCWVVVAAVAFVTLIVLGVGSVDDTPVELPKKLYIGLPSAKTIQLPDGRHLAYKEQGITADRARFSLIAPHSFLSSRLARIPGIKPSLLEEFGARLVIIN
;
A
#
# COMPACT_ATOMS: atom_id res chain seq x y z
N MET A 1 23.29 11.98 27.65
CA MET A 1 23.60 12.86 26.50
C MET A 1 23.87 11.93 25.33
N ASN A 2 23.07 12.05 24.27
CA ASN A 2 22.78 11.11 23.18
C ASN A 2 23.92 10.17 22.69
N GLU A 3 23.71 8.85 22.78
CA GLU A 3 24.51 7.78 22.15
C GLU A 3 24.10 7.48 20.69
N TYR A 4 23.56 8.46 19.97
CA TYR A 4 22.98 8.29 18.62
C TYR A 4 23.81 8.94 17.50
N LEU A 5 25.13 9.00 17.63
CA LEU A 5 25.99 9.34 16.49
C LEU A 5 26.60 8.07 15.94
N ALA A 6 26.13 7.68 14.76
CA ALA A 6 26.73 6.65 13.89
C ALA A 6 28.05 7.17 13.32
N GLU A 7 28.94 7.57 14.21
CA GLU A 7 30.29 8.01 13.89
C GLU A 7 31.11 6.74 13.67
N ASP A 8 31.59 6.57 12.44
CA ASP A 8 32.47 5.48 12.00
C ASP A 8 31.82 4.20 11.43
N ARG A 9 30.79 4.36 10.59
CA ARG A 9 30.53 3.33 9.55
C ARG A 9 31.49 3.57 8.39
N ASP A 10 32.50 2.70 8.30
CA ASP A 10 33.43 2.59 7.18
C ASP A 10 32.72 2.90 5.84
N PRO A 11 33.17 3.93 5.09
CA PRO A 11 32.50 4.38 3.88
C PRO A 11 32.45 3.27 2.82
N VAL A 12 33.45 2.40 2.75
CA VAL A 12 33.46 1.23 1.85
C VAL A 12 32.35 0.26 2.24
N ARG A 13 32.16 0.00 3.54
CA ARG A 13 31.05 -0.84 4.01
C ARG A 13 29.69 -0.26 3.64
N CYS A 14 29.52 1.06 3.71
CA CYS A 14 28.29 1.72 3.27
C CYS A 14 28.07 1.56 1.76
N TRP A 15 29.10 1.79 0.94
CA TRP A 15 29.03 1.61 -0.52
C TRP A 15 28.74 0.17 -0.92
N VAL A 16 29.33 -0.82 -0.23
CA VAL A 16 29.06 -2.25 -0.46
C VAL A 16 27.61 -2.60 -0.15
N VAL A 17 27.06 -2.09 0.96
CA VAL A 17 25.64 -2.32 1.31
C VAL A 17 24.72 -1.69 0.26
N VAL A 18 25.01 -0.46 -0.18
CA VAL A 18 24.23 0.22 -1.23
C VAL A 18 24.28 -0.57 -2.55
N ALA A 19 25.47 -1.01 -2.96
CA ALA A 19 25.64 -1.80 -4.18
C ALA A 19 24.91 -3.15 -4.10
N ALA A 20 24.98 -3.84 -2.95
CA ALA A 20 24.28 -5.11 -2.74
C ALA A 20 22.76 -4.94 -2.81
N VAL A 21 22.19 -3.91 -2.17
CA VAL A 21 20.75 -3.62 -2.22
C VAL A 21 20.31 -3.26 -3.64
N ALA A 22 21.10 -2.44 -4.35
CA ALA A 22 20.82 -2.08 -5.74
C ALA A 22 20.85 -3.32 -6.66
N PHE A 23 21.82 -4.22 -6.48
CA PHE A 23 21.93 -5.46 -7.25
C PHE A 23 20.75 -6.41 -7.01
N VAL A 24 20.36 -6.62 -5.75
CA VAL A 24 19.17 -7.43 -5.40
C VAL A 24 17.92 -6.82 -6.03
N THR A 25 17.78 -5.49 -5.98
CA THR A 25 16.65 -4.78 -6.58
C THR A 25 16.63 -4.95 -8.11
N LEU A 26 17.78 -4.85 -8.77
CA LEU A 26 17.91 -5.07 -10.22
C LEU A 26 17.58 -6.52 -10.62
N ILE A 27 17.97 -7.52 -9.83
CA ILE A 27 17.58 -8.91 -10.07
C ILE A 27 16.06 -9.06 -9.96
N VAL A 28 15.45 -8.53 -8.90
CA VAL A 28 13.99 -8.62 -8.70
C VAL A 28 13.22 -7.94 -9.83
N LEU A 29 13.70 -6.78 -10.29
CA LEU A 29 13.10 -6.08 -11.44
C LEU A 29 13.34 -6.80 -12.77
N GLY A 30 14.55 -7.34 -12.98
CA GLY A 30 14.92 -8.02 -14.22
C GLY A 30 14.25 -9.39 -14.41
N VAL A 31 14.02 -10.14 -13.33
CA VAL A 31 13.31 -11.43 -13.35
C VAL A 31 11.82 -11.25 -13.71
N GLY A 32 11.27 -10.03 -13.62
CA GLY A 32 9.91 -9.70 -14.04
C GLY A 32 9.74 -9.36 -15.51
N SER A 33 10.84 -9.21 -16.27
CA SER A 33 10.76 -8.87 -17.70
C SER A 33 10.62 -10.15 -18.54
N VAL A 34 9.43 -10.74 -18.49
CA VAL A 34 9.00 -11.81 -19.40
C VAL A 34 8.74 -11.20 -20.77
N ASP A 35 9.20 -11.91 -21.81
CA ASP A 35 9.13 -11.57 -23.24
C ASP A 35 7.84 -10.84 -23.67
N ASP A 36 8.03 -9.76 -24.45
CA ASP A 36 6.99 -9.10 -25.26
C ASP A 36 6.51 -10.05 -26.39
N THR A 37 5.85 -11.13 -26.01
CA THR A 37 4.96 -11.84 -26.92
C THR A 37 3.69 -11.00 -27.04
N PRO A 38 3.23 -10.66 -28.26
CA PRO A 38 1.98 -9.92 -28.41
C PRO A 38 0.83 -10.86 -28.01
N VAL A 39 0.47 -10.82 -26.73
CA VAL A 39 -0.72 -11.48 -26.21
C VAL A 39 -1.92 -10.82 -26.88
N GLU A 40 -2.63 -11.60 -27.69
CA GLU A 40 -3.90 -11.21 -28.28
C GLU A 40 -4.82 -10.71 -27.15
N LEU A 41 -5.15 -9.41 -27.17
CA LEU A 41 -5.94 -8.74 -26.14
C LEU A 41 -7.18 -9.59 -25.82
N PRO A 42 -7.29 -10.17 -24.61
CA PRO A 42 -8.47 -10.92 -24.24
C PRO A 42 -9.67 -10.00 -24.42
N LYS A 43 -10.58 -10.43 -25.30
CA LYS A 43 -11.85 -9.75 -25.61
C LYS A 43 -12.41 -9.20 -24.31
N LYS A 44 -12.41 -7.87 -24.19
CA LYS A 44 -12.77 -7.12 -22.97
C LYS A 44 -14.15 -7.55 -22.49
N LEU A 45 -14.19 -8.57 -21.63
CA LEU A 45 -15.36 -8.91 -20.84
C LEU A 45 -15.53 -7.73 -19.89
N TYR A 46 -16.42 -6.80 -20.25
CA TYR A 46 -16.95 -5.77 -19.37
C TYR A 46 -17.81 -6.42 -18.28
N ILE A 47 -17.26 -7.39 -17.56
CA ILE A 47 -17.70 -7.68 -16.21
C ILE A 47 -16.91 -6.67 -15.39
N GLY A 48 -17.44 -5.44 -15.30
CA GLY A 48 -16.83 -4.40 -14.50
C GLY A 48 -16.72 -4.89 -13.07
N LEU A 49 -15.55 -5.39 -12.70
CA LEU A 49 -15.21 -5.60 -11.30
C LEU A 49 -15.59 -4.31 -10.57
N PRO A 50 -16.27 -4.36 -9.42
CA PRO A 50 -16.63 -3.14 -8.70
C PRO A 50 -15.39 -2.28 -8.55
N SER A 51 -15.38 -1.14 -9.25
CA SER A 51 -14.24 -0.23 -9.19
C SER A 51 -14.07 0.23 -7.74
N ALA A 52 -12.84 0.52 -7.35
CA ALA A 52 -12.55 1.05 -6.03
C ALA A 52 -13.45 2.26 -5.74
N LYS A 53 -13.91 2.42 -4.49
CA LYS A 53 -14.40 3.74 -4.07
C LYS A 53 -13.23 4.72 -4.21
N THR A 54 -13.49 5.86 -4.82
CA THR A 54 -12.52 6.93 -5.02
C THR A 54 -13.08 8.26 -4.57
N ILE A 55 -12.20 9.15 -4.16
CA ILE A 55 -12.51 10.57 -3.95
C ILE A 55 -11.59 11.39 -4.85
N GLN A 56 -12.14 12.42 -5.49
CA GLN A 56 -11.35 13.34 -6.29
C GLN A 56 -10.74 14.42 -5.38
N LEU A 57 -9.43 14.62 -5.50
CA LEU A 57 -8.70 15.67 -4.81
C LEU A 57 -8.84 16.99 -5.56
N PRO A 58 -8.55 18.15 -4.93
CA PRO A 58 -8.65 19.47 -5.56
C PRO A 58 -7.80 19.63 -6.83
N ASP A 59 -6.73 18.86 -6.98
CA ASP A 59 -5.85 18.85 -8.15
C ASP A 59 -6.30 17.90 -9.27
N GLY A 60 -7.48 17.28 -9.11
CA GLY A 60 -8.08 16.37 -10.10
C GLY A 60 -7.62 14.91 -9.98
N ARG A 61 -6.64 14.59 -9.11
CA ARG A 61 -6.23 13.19 -8.88
C ARG A 61 -7.31 12.43 -8.11
N HIS A 62 -7.35 11.11 -8.29
CA HIS A 62 -8.29 10.22 -7.59
C HIS A 62 -7.55 9.43 -6.51
N LEU A 63 -8.03 9.53 -5.27
CA LEU A 63 -7.55 8.73 -4.15
C LEU A 63 -8.48 7.53 -3.95
N ALA A 64 -7.95 6.32 -4.07
CA ALA A 64 -8.74 5.11 -3.88
C ALA A 64 -8.74 4.68 -2.41
N TYR A 65 -9.88 4.19 -1.91
CA TYR A 65 -9.98 3.79 -0.52
C TYR A 65 -10.91 2.59 -0.30
N LYS A 66 -10.78 1.97 0.87
CA LYS A 66 -11.65 0.88 1.34
C LYS A 66 -12.15 1.20 2.75
N GLU A 67 -13.45 1.05 2.96
CA GLU A 67 -14.09 1.24 4.26
C GLU A 67 -14.41 -0.11 4.92
N GLN A 68 -14.32 -0.16 6.24
CA GLN A 68 -14.69 -1.30 7.08
C GLN A 68 -15.33 -0.81 8.39
N GLY A 69 -16.21 -1.63 8.97
CA GLY A 69 -16.95 -1.30 10.19
C GLY A 69 -18.21 -0.49 9.90
N ILE A 70 -18.53 0.44 10.80
CA ILE A 70 -19.77 1.23 10.74
C ILE A 70 -19.64 2.38 9.72
N THR A 71 -20.77 2.82 9.16
CA THR A 71 -20.85 3.97 8.25
C THR A 71 -20.48 5.28 8.94
N ALA A 72 -20.06 6.29 8.16
CA ALA A 72 -19.52 7.54 8.70
C ALA A 72 -20.52 8.33 9.57
N ASP A 73 -21.82 8.23 9.27
CA ASP A 73 -22.92 8.88 10.00
C ASP A 73 -23.18 8.27 11.38
N ARG A 74 -22.78 7.01 11.60
CA ARG A 74 -23.04 6.25 12.83
C ARG A 74 -21.77 5.96 13.64
N ALA A 75 -20.61 6.21 13.06
CA ALA A 75 -19.34 5.91 13.68
C ALA A 75 -19.08 6.85 14.87
N ARG A 76 -18.81 6.26 16.04
CA ARG A 76 -18.29 6.95 17.23
C ARG A 76 -16.84 7.41 17.01
N PHE A 77 -16.07 6.60 16.27
CA PHE A 77 -14.68 6.84 15.96
C PHE A 77 -14.42 6.60 14.48
N SER A 78 -13.69 7.48 13.82
CA SER A 78 -13.25 7.29 12.43
C SER A 78 -11.72 7.29 12.37
N LEU A 79 -11.17 6.20 11.84
CA LEU A 79 -9.73 5.96 11.74
C LEU A 79 -9.32 5.96 10.26
N ILE A 80 -8.24 6.66 9.94
CA ILE A 80 -7.63 6.64 8.61
C ILE A 80 -6.32 5.87 8.71
N ALA A 81 -6.18 4.82 7.92
CA ALA A 81 -5.00 3.97 7.85
C ALA A 81 -4.33 4.11 6.48
N PRO A 82 -3.25 4.91 6.34
CA PRO A 82 -2.41 4.81 5.16
C PRO A 82 -1.73 3.44 5.13
N HIS A 83 -1.61 2.85 3.95
CA HIS A 83 -0.84 1.61 3.81
C HIS A 83 0.66 1.91 3.74
N SER A 84 1.49 0.94 4.12
CA SER A 84 2.95 1.04 3.99
C SER A 84 3.40 1.04 2.52
N PHE A 85 4.65 1.41 2.27
CA PHE A 85 5.28 1.34 0.94
C PHE A 85 5.13 -0.08 0.34
N LEU A 86 4.85 -0.16 -0.98
CA LEU A 86 4.56 -1.39 -1.73
C LEU A 86 3.31 -2.18 -1.27
N SER A 87 2.46 -1.59 -0.44
CA SER A 87 1.20 -2.18 -0.01
C SER A 87 0.00 -1.60 -0.76
N SER A 88 -1.22 -1.95 -0.35
CA SER A 88 -2.46 -1.40 -0.91
C SER A 88 -3.57 -1.30 0.13
N ARG A 89 -4.68 -0.63 -0.23
CA ARG A 89 -5.92 -0.58 0.57
C ARG A 89 -6.54 -1.96 0.89
N LEU A 90 -6.08 -3.01 0.21
CA LEU A 90 -6.53 -4.38 0.44
C LEU A 90 -5.70 -5.08 1.51
N ALA A 91 -4.52 -4.56 1.84
CA ALA A 91 -3.75 -5.00 2.99
C ALA A 91 -4.53 -4.61 4.25
N ARG A 92 -5.27 -5.59 4.77
CA ARG A 92 -6.01 -5.45 6.02
C ARG A 92 -5.02 -5.22 7.16
N ILE A 93 -5.49 -4.63 8.25
CA ILE A 93 -4.73 -4.59 9.51
C ILE A 93 -4.88 -5.97 10.17
N PRO A 94 -3.79 -6.75 10.32
CA PRO A 94 -3.85 -8.06 10.97
C PRO A 94 -4.45 -7.95 12.38
N GLY A 95 -5.27 -8.93 12.76
CA GLY A 95 -5.92 -8.96 14.07
C GLY A 95 -7.20 -8.13 14.19
N ILE A 96 -7.49 -7.20 13.26
CA ILE A 96 -8.74 -6.43 13.28
C ILE A 96 -9.85 -7.17 12.55
N LYS A 97 -10.83 -7.63 13.33
CA LYS A 97 -12.07 -8.25 12.83
C LYS A 97 -13.12 -7.17 12.54
N PRO A 98 -13.93 -7.32 11.47
CA PRO A 98 -15.03 -6.38 11.19
C PRO A 98 -16.01 -6.24 12.35
N SER A 99 -16.35 -7.35 13.02
CA SER A 99 -17.24 -7.35 14.19
C SER A 99 -16.73 -6.50 15.35
N LEU A 100 -15.40 -6.42 15.54
CA LEU A 100 -14.80 -5.58 16.58
C LEU A 100 -14.96 -4.09 16.24
N LEU A 101 -14.82 -3.73 14.95
CA LEU A 101 -15.09 -2.36 14.52
C LEU A 101 -16.55 -1.99 14.76
N GLU A 102 -17.48 -2.91 14.51
CA GLU A 102 -18.91 -2.69 14.77
C GLU A 102 -19.22 -2.52 16.25
N GLU A 103 -18.71 -3.41 17.11
CA GLU A 103 -18.89 -3.38 18.57
C GLU A 103 -18.42 -2.05 19.18
N PHE A 104 -17.26 -1.55 18.73
CA PHE A 104 -16.71 -0.27 19.20
C PHE A 104 -17.33 0.95 18.50
N GLY A 105 -18.20 0.75 17.51
CA GLY A 105 -18.76 1.82 16.69
C GLY A 105 -17.69 2.54 15.87
N ALA A 106 -16.66 1.83 15.45
CA ALA A 106 -15.54 2.37 14.69
C ALA A 106 -15.75 2.22 13.18
N ARG A 107 -15.33 3.25 12.45
CA ARG A 107 -15.13 3.24 11.00
C ARG A 107 -13.64 3.24 10.70
N LEU A 108 -13.19 2.30 9.88
CA LEU A 108 -11.81 2.23 9.39
C LEU A 108 -11.77 2.52 7.89
N VAL A 109 -10.96 3.49 7.49
CA VAL A 109 -10.72 3.87 6.08
C VAL A 109 -9.28 3.59 5.73
N ILE A 110 -9.04 2.71 4.75
CA ILE A 110 -7.71 2.39 4.25
C ILE A 110 -7.52 3.09 2.91
N ILE A 111 -6.53 3.98 2.81
CA ILE A 111 -6.28 4.83 1.63
C ILE A 111 -5.11 4.30 0.80
N ASN A 112 -5.13 4.60 -0.50
CA ASN A 112 -4.17 4.14 -1.50
C ASN A 112 -3.65 5.27 -2.37
#